data_AF-A0A7S7QPW1-F1
#
_entry.id   AF-A0A7S7QPW1-F1
#
_cell.length_a   1.000
_cell.length_b   1.000
_cell.length_c   1.000
_cell.angle_alpha   90.00
_cell.angle_beta   90.00
_cell.angle_gamma   90.00
#
_symmetry.space_group_name_H-M   'P 1'
#
loop_
_entity.id
_entity.type
_entity.pdbx_description
1 polymer ?
#
loop_
_entity_poly.entity_id
_entity_poly.type
_entity_poly.pdbx_seq_one_letter_code
_entity_poly.pdbx_strand_id
1 'polypeptide(L)' 'MLKVLKVLKVAVHIVWAIAVISFATLVGASYGWAHHGWIGAVALGTVGFCAGALLATDLSVLLEFLCAGL' A
#
# COMPACT_ATOMS: atom_id res chain seq x y z
N MET A 1 -3.97 3.95 -30.47
CA MET A 1 -4.91 3.62 -29.37
C MET A 1 -4.30 2.71 -28.30
N LEU A 2 -3.61 1.60 -28.65
CA LEU A 2 -3.05 0.66 -27.66
C LEU A 2 -2.00 1.25 -26.69
N LYS A 3 -1.22 2.25 -27.13
CA LYS A 3 -0.21 2.94 -26.28
C LYS A 3 -0.84 3.75 -25.15
N VAL A 4 -1.94 4.47 -25.43
CA VAL A 4 -2.64 5.32 -24.45
C VAL A 4 -3.28 4.47 -23.36
N LEU A 5 -3.89 3.34 -23.74
CA LEU A 5 -4.46 2.38 -22.78
C LEU A 5 -3.41 1.80 -21.82
N LYS A 6 -2.21 1.49 -22.32
CA LYS A 6 -1.10 1.01 -21.48
C LYS A 6 -0.62 2.08 -20.50
N VAL A 7 -0.48 3.33 -20.95
CA VAL A 7 -0.09 4.46 -20.10
C VAL A 7 -1.14 4.72 -19.02
N LEU A 8 -2.42 4.70 -19.36
CA LEU A 8 -3.50 4.88 -18.40
C LEU A 8 -3.51 3.78 -17.32
N LYS A 9 -3.35 2.51 -17.73
CA LYS A 9 -3.25 1.37 -16.81
C LYS A 9 -2.09 1.54 -15.83
N VAL A 10 -0.92 1.95 -16.32
CA VAL A 10 0.26 2.19 -15.48
C VAL A 10 0.01 3.36 -14.53
N ALA A 11 -0.57 4.47 -15.00
CA ALA A 11 -0.87 5.63 -14.16
C ALA A 11 -1.84 5.28 -13.02
N VAL A 12 -2.91 4.55 -13.32
CA VAL A 12 -3.86 4.07 -12.30
C VAL A 12 -3.17 3.16 -11.29
N HIS A 13 -2.29 2.27 -11.76
CA HIS A 13 -1.56 1.35 -10.89
C HIS A 13 -0.57 2.09 -9.97
N ILE A 14 0.11 3.13 -10.48
CA ILE A 14 1.00 3.99 -9.67
C ILE A 14 0.20 4.74 -8.60
N VAL A 15 -0.92 5.37 -8.98
CA VAL A 15 -1.77 6.10 -8.01
C VAL A 15 -2.29 5.14 -6.95
N TRP A 16 -2.70 3.94 -7.35
CA TRP A 16 -3.14 2.89 -6.43
C TRP A 16 -2.02 2.45 -5.48
N ALA A 17 -0.82 2.17 -6.00
CA ALA A 17 0.34 1.80 -5.21
C ALA A 17 0.67 2.87 -4.16
N ILE A 18 0.71 4.14 -4.58
CA ILE A 18 0.95 5.27 -3.68
C ILE A 18 -0.13 5.33 -2.60
N ALA A 19 -1.41 5.17 -2.94
CA ALA A 19 -2.49 5.19 -1.96
C ALA A 19 -2.36 4.06 -0.92
N VAL A 20 -2.14 2.82 -1.36
CA VAL A 20 -2.01 1.65 -0.48
C VAL A 20 -0.78 1.76 0.43
N ILE A 21 0.37 2.13 -0.14
CA ILE A 21 1.62 2.30 0.62
C ILE A 21 1.46 3.42 1.66
N SER A 22 0.90 4.55 1.26
CA SER A 22 0.70 5.70 2.16
C SER A 22 -0.24 5.35 3.30
N PHE A 23 -1.34 4.65 3.01
CA PHE A 23 -2.33 4.27 4.02
C PHE A 23 -1.76 3.25 5.00
N ALA A 24 -1.08 2.21 4.50
CA ALA A 24 -0.43 1.20 5.35
C ALA A 24 0.68 1.82 6.22
N THR A 25 1.48 2.72 5.66
CA THR A 25 2.52 3.46 6.40
C THR A 25 1.91 4.35 7.47
N LEU A 26 0.83 5.07 7.17
CA LEU A 26 0.16 5.95 8.12
C LEU A 26 -0.46 5.17 9.28
N VAL A 27 -1.13 4.04 9.00
CA VAL A 27 -1.69 3.16 10.03
C VAL A 27 -0.58 2.58 10.90
N GLY A 28 0.51 2.08 10.29
CA GLY A 28 1.66 1.56 11.04
C GLY A 28 2.32 2.62 11.91
N ALA A 29 2.55 3.82 11.36
CA ALA A 29 3.18 4.91 12.07
C ALA A 29 2.32 5.46 13.21
N SER A 30 1.01 5.62 12.98
CA SER A 30 0.07 6.10 14.02
C SER A 30 -0.08 5.09 15.17
N TYR A 31 -0.20 3.80 14.84
CA TYR A 31 -0.25 2.75 15.86
C TYR A 31 1.06 2.65 16.65
N GLY A 32 2.20 2.72 15.97
CA GLY A 32 3.50 2.72 16.60
C GLY A 32 3.76 3.94 17.47
N TRP A 33 3.32 5.12 17.05
CA TRP A 33 3.38 6.34 17.84
C TRP A 33 2.58 6.20 19.14
N ALA A 34 1.36 5.67 19.06
CA ALA A 34 0.48 5.53 20.22
C ALA A 34 1.02 4.57 21.28
N HIS A 35 1.68 3.48 20.88
CA HIS A 35 2.14 2.45 21.82
C HIS A 35 3.62 2.54 22.24
N HIS A 36 4.50 3.05 21.37
CA HIS A 36 5.96 3.02 21.59
C HIS A 36 6.64 4.36 21.25
N GLY A 37 5.86 5.44 21.08
CA GLY A 37 6.38 6.76 20.75
C GLY A 37 7.06 6.80 19.38
N TRP A 38 8.05 7.69 19.24
CA TRP A 38 8.68 7.96 17.93
C TRP A 38 9.37 6.74 17.32
N ILE A 39 9.98 5.87 18.13
CA ILE A 39 10.65 4.65 17.68
C ILE A 39 9.63 3.66 17.11
N GLY A 40 8.48 3.52 17.78
CA GLY A 40 7.37 2.71 17.28
C GLY A 40 6.85 3.21 15.96
N ALA A 41 6.68 4.53 15.82
CA ALA A 41 6.18 5.12 14.59
C ALA A 41 7.10 4.85 13.39
N VAL A 42 8.42 4.95 13.59
CA VAL A 42 9.41 4.65 12.55
C VAL A 42 9.42 3.15 12.24
N ALA A 43 9.45 2.28 13.25
CA ALA A 43 9.51 0.83 13.04
C ALA A 43 8.24 0.29 12.37
N LEU A 44 7.06 0.58 12.92
CA LEU A 44 5.79 0.11 12.38
C LEU A 44 5.39 0.84 11.10
N GLY A 45 5.79 2.10 10.93
CA GLY A 45 5.67 2.80 9.65
C GLY A 45 6.49 2.15 8.54
N THR A 46 7.72 1.71 8.84
CA THR A 46 8.57 0.98 7.87
C THR A 46 7.97 -0.38 7.52
N VAL A 47 7.45 -1.12 8.51
CA VAL A 47 6.74 -2.38 8.27
C VAL A 47 5.48 -2.16 7.42
N GLY A 48 4.71 -1.11 7.70
CA GLY A 48 3.54 -0.72 6.92
C GLY A 48 3.90 -0.32 5.48
N PHE A 49 5.02 0.36 5.28
CA PHE A 49 5.54 0.68 3.95
C PHE A 49 5.92 -0.58 3.16
N CYS A 50 6.68 -1.51 3.77
CA CYS A 50 7.08 -2.76 3.12
C CYS A 50 5.87 -3.65 2.81
N ALA A 51 4.93 -3.80 3.75
CA ALA A 51 3.70 -4.56 3.53
C ALA A 51 2.82 -3.91 2.45
N GLY A 52 2.67 -2.58 2.49
CA GLY A 52 1.95 -1.81 1.48
C GLY A 52 2.59 -1.91 0.10
N ALA A 53 3.92 -1.95 0.01
CA ALA A 53 4.66 -2.11 -1.23
C ALA A 53 4.47 -3.52 -1.83
N LEU A 54 4.50 -4.56 -0.99
CA LEU A 54 4.21 -5.95 -1.42
C LEU A 54 2.76 -6.11 -1.91
N LEU A 55 1.80 -5.46 -1.24
CA LEU A 55 0.40 -5.42 -1.67
C LEU A 55 0.20 -4.63 -2.96
N ALA A 56 1.02 -3.60 -3.18
CA ALA A 56 0.97 -2.77 -4.38
C ALA A 56 1.62 -3.45 -5.60
N THR A 57 2.63 -4.29 -5.42
CA THR A 57 3.31 -5.01 -6.52
C THR A 57 2.43 -6.06 -7.17
N ASP A 58 1.51 -6.67 -6.41
CA ASP A 58 0.58 -7.68 -6.92
C ASP A 58 -0.86 -7.22 -6.84
N LEU A 59 -1.29 -6.44 -7.85
CA LEU A 59 -2.71 -6.06 -8.04
C LEU A 59 -3.64 -7.29 -8.00
N SER A 60 -3.13 -8.45 -8.41
CA SER A 60 -3.84 -9.73 -8.40
C SER A 60 -4.02 -10.32 -7.01
N VAL A 61 -3.04 -10.17 -6.11
CA VAL A 61 -3.11 -10.75 -4.74
C VAL A 61 -4.12 -9.99 -3.88
N LEU A 62 -4.22 -8.67 -4.04
CA LEU A 62 -5.23 -7.88 -3.32
C LEU A 62 -6.63 -8.06 -3.93
N LEU A 63 -6.76 -8.25 -5.24
CA LEU A 63 -8.03 -8.61 -5.87
C LEU A 63 -8.51 -9.99 -5.40
N GLU A 64 -7.60 -10.94 -5.23
CA GLU A 64 -7.90 -12.27 -4.69
C GLU A 64 -8.32 -12.19 -3.22
N PHE A 65 -7.66 -11.37 -2.39
CA PHE A 65 -8.09 -11.12 -1.00
C PHE A 65 -9.45 -10.41 -0.92
N LEU A 66 -9.70 -9.43 -1.79
CA LEU A 66 -10.98 -8.71 -1.86
C LEU A 66 -12.12 -9.63 -2.34
N CYS A 67 -11.81 -10.57 -3.25
CA CYS A 67 -12.77 -11.53 -3.79
C CYS A 67 -12.97 -12.75 -2.87
N ALA A 68 -11.97 -13.12 -2.08
CA ALA A 68 -12.05 -14.20 -1.09
C ALA A 68 -12.70 -13.75 0.24
N GLY A 69 -12.85 -12.44 0.44
CA GLY A 69 -13.47 -11.86 1.63
C GLY A 69 -14.95 -11.48 1.48
N LEU A 70 -15.61 -11.78 0.36
CA LEU A 70 -17.04 -11.53 0.13
C LEU A 70 -17.86 -12.83 0.15
#